data_AF-A0A3M2UNJ2-F1
#
_entry.id   AF-A0A3M2UNJ2-F1
#
_cell.length_a   1.000
_cell.length_b   1.000
_cell.length_c   1.000
_cell.angle_alpha   90.00
_cell.angle_beta   90.00
_cell.angle_gamma   90.00
#
_symmetry.space_group_name_H-M   'P 1'
#
loop_
_entity.id
_entity.type
_entity.pdbx_description
1 polymer ?
#
loop_
_entity_poly.entity_id
_entity_poly.type
_entity_poly.pdbx_seq_one_letter_code
_entity_poly.pdbx_strand_id
1 'polypeptide(L)'
;SARHLSETLRFAGTVHFVFQPAEENLGGAQRMIEDGLFERFPMESIYGLHNWPGVPAGKVVINPGPMMASLDTFEITLTGKGSHAAMP
;
A
#
# COMPACT_ATOMS: atom_id res chain seq x y z
N SER A 1 -1.11 -18.08 6.86
CA SER A 1 0.22 -17.88 6.25
C SER A 1 1.31 -17.80 7.31
N ALA A 2 1.33 -16.80 8.20
CA ALA A 2 2.36 -16.66 9.24
C ALA A 2 2.46 -17.85 10.20
N ARG A 3 1.32 -18.27 10.75
CA ARG A 3 1.22 -19.42 11.64
C ARG A 3 1.77 -20.72 11.01
N HIS A 4 1.43 -20.97 9.74
CA HIS A 4 1.87 -22.18 9.04
C HIS A 4 3.38 -22.20 8.80
N LEU A 5 3.96 -21.04 8.47
CA LEU A 5 5.41 -20.91 8.28
C LEU A 5 6.17 -21.04 9.61
N SER A 6 5.63 -20.48 10.70
CA SER A 6 6.23 -20.66 12.03
C SER A 6 6.13 -22.09 12.56
N GLU A 7 5.10 -22.84 12.18
CA GLU A 7 4.91 -24.24 12.60
C GLU A 7 5.78 -25.22 11.81
N THR A 8 6.07 -24.93 10.54
CA THR A 8 6.81 -25.85 9.66
C THR A 8 8.30 -25.53 9.56
N LEU A 9 8.68 -24.23 9.60
CA LEU A 9 10.06 -23.74 9.43
C LEU A 9 10.79 -24.34 8.22
N ARG A 10 10.06 -24.76 7.18
CA ARG A 10 10.61 -25.40 5.98
C ARG A 10 11.12 -24.37 4.97
N PHE A 11 12.01 -23.49 5.40
CA PHE A 11 12.69 -22.51 4.55
C PHE A 11 14.04 -22.14 5.15
N ALA A 12 14.97 -21.69 4.30
CA ALA A 12 16.23 -21.13 4.73
C ALA A 12 16.16 -19.59 4.61
N GLY A 13 16.51 -18.88 5.68
CA GLY A 13 16.49 -17.41 5.71
C GLY A 13 15.44 -16.84 6.66
N THR A 14 15.02 -15.61 6.40
CA THR A 14 14.12 -14.84 7.26
C THR A 14 12.88 -14.42 6.49
N VAL A 15 11.71 -14.57 7.10
CA VAL A 15 10.43 -14.08 6.56
C VAL A 15 9.88 -13.02 7.50
N HIS A 16 9.71 -11.79 7.00
CA HIS A 16 9.07 -10.70 7.73
C HIS A 16 7.60 -10.58 7.32
N PHE A 17 6.70 -10.53 8.31
CA PHE A 17 5.28 -10.23 8.09
C PHE A 17 5.04 -8.74 8.33
N VAL A 18 4.76 -8.01 7.24
CA VAL A 18 4.54 -6.56 7.26
C VAL A 18 3.03 -6.30 7.26
N PHE A 19 2.51 -5.77 8.37
CA PHE A 19 1.10 -5.38 8.49
C PHE A 19 0.99 -3.88 8.29
N GLN A 20 0.73 -3.47 7.06
CA GLN A 20 0.64 -2.06 6.70
C GLN A 20 -0.67 -1.44 7.23
N PRO A 21 -0.62 -0.31 7.98
CA PRO A 21 -1.80 0.46 8.33
C PRO A 21 -2.22 1.39 7.18
N ALA A 22 -3.46 1.90 7.20
CA ALA A 22 -3.91 3.02 6.37
C ALA A 22 -3.55 2.94 4.87
N GLU A 23 -3.75 1.77 4.27
CA GLU A 23 -3.50 1.53 2.83
C GLU A 23 -4.38 2.41 1.95
N GLU A 24 -5.68 2.47 2.24
CA GLU A 24 -6.69 3.28 1.53
C GLU A 24 -6.44 4.80 1.55
N ASN A 25 -5.62 5.28 2.50
CA ASN A 25 -5.32 6.71 2.67
C ASN A 25 -3.94 7.11 2.10
N LEU A 26 -3.29 6.20 1.35
CA LEU A 26 -2.04 6.44 0.61
C LEU A 26 -0.79 6.83 1.44
N GLY A 27 -0.88 6.89 2.77
CA GLY A 27 0.24 7.32 3.63
C GLY A 27 0.93 6.20 4.41
N GLY A 28 0.29 5.05 4.58
CA GLY A 28 0.76 3.99 5.47
C GLY A 28 2.11 3.41 5.09
N ALA A 29 2.26 3.00 3.82
CA ALA A 29 3.50 2.45 3.30
C ALA A 29 4.65 3.47 3.38
N GLN A 30 4.41 4.72 2.95
CA GLN A 30 5.40 5.78 3.01
C GLN A 30 5.89 5.99 4.44
N ARG A 31 4.97 6.06 5.40
CA ARG A 31 5.34 6.26 6.80
C ARG A 31 6.17 5.12 7.37
N MET A 32 5.84 3.86 7.02
CA MET A 32 6.65 2.71 7.43
C MET A 32 8.07 2.76 6.86
N ILE A 33 8.21 3.20 5.60
CA ILE A 33 9.52 3.38 4.96
C ILE A 33 10.32 4.46 5.70
N GLU A 34 9.71 5.61 5.98
CA GLU A 34 10.32 6.71 6.76
C GLU A 34 10.73 6.26 8.17
N ASP A 35 9.96 5.37 8.81
CA ASP A 35 10.26 4.78 10.12
C ASP A 35 11.29 3.62 10.03
N GLY A 36 11.95 3.47 8.87
CA GLY A 36 13.10 2.59 8.65
C GLY A 36 12.74 1.14 8.37
N LEU A 37 11.57 0.84 7.76
CA LEU A 37 11.12 -0.53 7.49
C LEU A 37 12.22 -1.42 6.89
N PHE A 38 12.88 -0.97 5.84
CA PHE A 38 13.88 -1.77 5.12
C PHE A 38 15.26 -1.81 5.80
N GLU A 39 15.54 -0.88 6.69
CA GLU A 39 16.79 -0.83 7.46
C GLU A 39 16.68 -1.75 8.69
N ARG A 40 15.53 -1.69 9.37
CA ARG A 40 15.23 -2.47 10.58
C ARG A 40 14.90 -3.93 10.27
N PHE A 41 14.37 -4.20 9.07
CA PHE A 41 13.98 -5.52 8.60
C PHE A 41 14.53 -5.73 7.17
N PRO A 42 15.84 -6.02 7.04
CA PRO A 42 16.46 -6.19 5.73
C PRO A 42 15.81 -7.35 4.97
N MET A 43 15.39 -7.09 3.73
CA MET A 43 14.73 -8.06 2.85
C MET A 43 15.16 -7.86 1.40
N GLU A 44 15.34 -8.96 0.67
CA GLU A 44 15.72 -8.94 -0.76
C GLU A 44 14.51 -8.73 -1.68
N SER A 45 13.33 -9.05 -1.19
CA SER A 45 12.07 -8.96 -1.94
C SER A 45 10.89 -8.75 -0.99
N ILE A 46 9.87 -8.05 -1.48
CA ILE A 46 8.60 -7.81 -0.79
C ILE A 46 7.45 -8.19 -1.72
N TYR A 47 6.43 -8.87 -1.18
CA TYR A 47 5.27 -9.34 -1.93
C TYR A 47 3.99 -8.89 -1.24
N GLY A 48 3.05 -8.37 -2.02
CA GLY A 48 1.69 -8.01 -1.59
C GLY A 48 0.64 -8.87 -2.30
N LEU A 49 -0.50 -9.09 -1.65
CA LEU A 49 -1.65 -9.78 -2.22
C LEU A 49 -2.91 -8.96 -1.95
N HIS A 50 -3.81 -8.91 -2.92
CA HIS A 50 -5.12 -8.28 -2.80
C HIS A 50 -6.17 -9.24 -3.34
N ASN A 51 -7.33 -9.33 -2.70
CA ASN A 51 -8.46 -10.05 -3.26
C ASN A 51 -9.06 -9.23 -4.41
N TRP A 52 -9.27 -9.85 -5.57
CA TRP A 52 -9.87 -9.17 -6.72
C TRP A 52 -11.29 -9.72 -6.97
N PRO A 53 -12.36 -8.96 -6.68
CA PRO A 53 -13.72 -9.37 -7.01
C PRO A 53 -13.86 -9.66 -8.52
N GLY A 54 -14.34 -10.84 -8.87
CA GLY A 54 -14.49 -11.29 -10.26
C GLY A 54 -13.45 -12.33 -10.73
N VAL A 55 -12.38 -12.56 -9.97
CA VAL A 55 -11.48 -13.69 -10.18
C VAL A 55 -11.99 -14.91 -9.40
N PRO A 56 -12.18 -16.09 -10.03
CA PRO A 56 -12.59 -17.30 -9.32
C PRO A 56 -11.62 -17.70 -8.20
N ALA A 57 -12.16 -18.22 -7.10
CA ALA A 57 -11.36 -18.73 -6.00
C ALA A 57 -10.38 -19.83 -6.47
N GLY A 58 -9.20 -19.86 -5.86
CA GLY A 58 -8.13 -20.79 -6.25
C GLY A 58 -7.29 -20.34 -7.45
N LYS A 59 -7.59 -19.17 -8.04
CA LYS A 59 -6.75 -18.58 -9.08
C LYS A 59 -5.89 -17.45 -8.51
N VAL A 60 -4.63 -17.43 -8.94
CA VAL A 60 -3.70 -16.32 -8.72
C VAL A 60 -3.45 -15.68 -10.07
N VAL A 61 -3.64 -14.36 -10.15
CA VAL A 61 -3.37 -13.58 -11.37
C VAL A 61 -2.09 -12.79 -11.12
N ILE A 62 -1.13 -12.90 -12.04
CA ILE A 62 0.12 -12.16 -12.02
C ILE A 62 0.25 -11.41 -13.35
N ASN A 63 0.71 -10.17 -13.31
CA ASN A 63 1.01 -9.39 -14.50
C ASN A 63 2.49 -8.96 -14.44
N PRO A 64 3.34 -9.32 -15.42
CA PRO A 64 4.69 -8.78 -15.49
C PRO A 64 4.65 -7.28 -15.86
N GLY A 65 5.17 -6.43 -14.97
CA GLY A 65 5.18 -4.98 -15.14
C GLY A 65 4.22 -4.25 -14.20
N PRO A 66 3.89 -2.97 -14.47
CA PRO A 66 2.97 -2.19 -13.64
C PRO A 66 1.61 -2.88 -13.52
N MET A 67 1.23 -3.25 -12.28
CA MET A 67 0.00 -4.01 -12.03
C MET A 67 -1.19 -3.10 -11.65
N MET A 68 -0.91 -1.91 -11.09
CA MET A 68 -1.91 -0.92 -10.68
C MET A 68 -1.55 0.45 -11.25
N ALA A 69 -2.56 1.30 -11.43
CA ALA A 69 -2.36 2.69 -11.83
C ALA A 69 -1.73 3.49 -10.68
N SER A 70 -0.96 4.54 -11.02
CA SER A 70 -0.60 5.57 -10.04
C SER A 70 -1.88 6.24 -9.53
N LEU A 71 -1.99 6.45 -8.22
CA LEU A 71 -3.04 7.25 -7.62
C LEU A 71 -2.42 8.54 -7.08
N ASP A 72 -2.66 9.63 -7.79
CA ASP A 72 -2.22 10.97 -7.42
C ASP A 72 -3.44 11.77 -6.92
N THR A 73 -3.36 12.29 -5.70
CA THR A 73 -4.41 13.12 -5.10
C THR A 73 -3.98 14.58 -5.12
N PHE A 74 -4.83 15.47 -5.62
CA PHE A 74 -4.63 16.92 -5.53
C PHE A 74 -5.85 17.60 -4.91
N GLU A 75 -5.61 18.68 -4.17
CA GLU A 75 -6.64 19.50 -3.54
C GLU A 75 -6.65 20.89 -4.19
N ILE A 76 -7.84 21.42 -4.47
CA ILE A 76 -8.02 22.79 -4.96
C ILE A 76 -8.80 23.58 -3.91
N THR A 77 -8.16 24.57 -3.32
CA THR A 77 -8.81 25.52 -2.41
C THR A 77 -9.17 26.80 -3.15
N LEU A 78 -10.47 27.07 -3.32
CA LEU A 78 -10.97 28.31 -3.91
C LEU A 78 -11.34 29.31 -2.82
N THR A 79 -10.62 30.43 -2.75
CA THR A 79 -10.91 31.53 -1.84
C THR A 79 -11.55 32.69 -2.60
N GLY A 80 -12.87 32.87 -2.45
CA GLY A 80 -13.57 34.05 -2.92
C GLY A 80 -13.38 35.24 -1.97
N LYS A 81 -13.21 36.45 -2.50
CA LYS A 81 -13.39 37.68 -1.72
C LYS A 81 -14.89 38.05 -1.77
N GLY A 82 -15.56 38.11 -0.63
CA GLY A 82 -16.93 38.63 -0.58
C GLY A 82 -16.95 40.12 -0.94
N SER A 83 -17.68 40.51 -1.98
CA SER A 83 -18.00 41.91 -2.29
C SER A 83 -19.47 42.19 -1.93
N HIS A 84 -19.78 43.44 -1.60
CA HIS A 84 -21.16 43.91 -1.62
C HIS A 84 -21.69 43.76 -3.04
N ALA A 85 -22.92 43.24 -3.22
CA ALA A 85 -23.56 42.99 -4.52
C ALA A 85 -23.75 44.23 -5.43
N ALA A 86 -23.17 45.39 -5.07
CA ALA A 86 -23.28 46.66 -5.77
C ALA A 86 -21.94 47.32 -6.15
N MET A 87 -20.77 46.76 -5.77
CA MET A 87 -19.47 47.31 -6.21
C MET A 87 -18.43 46.18 -6.42
N PRO A 88 -18.06 45.88 -7.69
CA PRO A 88 -17.02 44.90 -8.02
C PRO A 88 -15.61 45.36 -7.61
#